data_AF-A0A6J6QFG9-F1
#
_entry.id   AF-A0A6J6QFG9-F1
#
_cell.length_a   1.000
_cell.length_b   1.000
_cell.length_c   1.000
_cell.angle_alpha   90.00
_cell.angle_beta   90.00
_cell.angle_gamma   90.00
#
_symmetry.space_group_name_H-M   'P 1'
#
loop_
_entity.id
_entity.type
_entity.pdbx_description
1 polymer ?
#
loop_
_entity_poly.entity_id
_entity_poly.type
_entity_poly.pdbx_seq_one_letter_code
_entity_poly.pdbx_strand_id
1 'polypeptide(L)'
;MIGTWRGKGSGEYPGIEPFQFAQEVTFNHDGRPFLNYFSRSWIINDENEILRPGASEVGFWRPKENKTLEVVLAHNTGISEGWVGVHDGPKIQLAMDQGYSAPSAKIVTAGQRLYGLVEGQLFFAYDMAAEGQTLQAHIWSSLERQSGE
;
A
#
# COMPACT_ATOMS: atom_id res chain seq x y z
N MET A 1 9.37 -7.50 -7.49
CA MET A 1 7.96 -7.05 -7.30
C MET A 1 7.10 -7.18 -8.55
N ILE A 2 7.63 -7.08 -9.78
CA ILE A 2 6.83 -7.22 -11.02
C ILE A 2 5.94 -8.47 -10.98
N GLY A 3 4.67 -8.33 -11.38
CA GLY A 3 3.64 -9.36 -11.38
C GLY A 3 2.39 -8.96 -10.60
N THR A 4 1.43 -9.87 -10.54
CA THR A 4 0.22 -9.74 -9.74
C THR A 4 0.35 -10.54 -8.44
N TRP A 5 -0.13 -9.96 -7.36
CA TRP A 5 -0.07 -10.49 -6.00
C TRP A 5 -1.47 -10.46 -5.42
N ARG A 6 -1.91 -11.53 -4.76
CA ARG A 6 -3.20 -11.60 -4.09
C ARG A 6 -3.04 -12.21 -2.71
N GLY A 7 -3.83 -11.73 -1.77
CA GLY A 7 -3.83 -12.27 -0.42
C GLY A 7 -4.75 -11.49 0.48
N LYS A 8 -4.45 -11.50 1.77
CA LYS A 8 -5.29 -10.91 2.81
C LYS A 8 -4.47 -10.09 3.77
N GLY A 9 -5.15 -9.21 4.47
CA GLY A 9 -4.58 -8.39 5.51
C GLY A 9 -5.59 -8.09 6.60
N SER A 10 -5.08 -7.49 7.66
CA SER A 10 -5.86 -7.00 8.79
C SER A 10 -5.59 -5.52 8.98
N GLY A 11 -6.60 -4.81 9.48
CA GLY A 11 -6.51 -3.41 9.80
C GLY A 11 -7.15 -3.08 11.14
N GLU A 12 -6.53 -2.15 11.83
CA GLU A 12 -7.02 -1.55 13.07
C GLU A 12 -6.61 -0.08 13.11
N TYR A 13 -7.41 0.75 13.78
CA TYR A 13 -7.03 2.14 14.04
C TYR A 13 -7.94 2.71 15.13
N PRO A 14 -7.49 3.67 15.95
CA PRO A 14 -8.38 4.33 16.90
C PRO A 14 -9.59 4.96 16.20
N GLY A 15 -10.79 4.67 16.71
CA GLY A 15 -12.07 5.22 16.21
C GLY A 15 -12.73 4.41 15.09
N ILE A 16 -12.16 3.27 14.69
CA ILE A 16 -12.81 2.30 13.80
C ILE A 16 -12.72 0.89 14.39
N GLU A 17 -13.67 0.03 14.03
CA GLU A 17 -13.60 -1.38 14.39
C GLU A 17 -12.48 -2.09 13.60
N PRO A 18 -11.76 -3.05 14.20
CA PRO A 18 -10.85 -3.91 13.48
C PRO A 18 -11.54 -4.59 12.29
N PHE A 19 -10.82 -4.75 11.18
CA PHE A 19 -11.37 -5.31 9.96
C PHE A 19 -10.36 -6.21 9.24
N GLN A 20 -10.87 -7.15 8.45
CA GLN A 20 -10.08 -7.94 7.53
C GLN A 20 -10.35 -7.49 6.09
N PHE A 21 -9.35 -7.66 5.23
CA PHE A 21 -9.49 -7.35 3.82
C PHE A 21 -8.77 -8.36 2.93
N ALA A 22 -9.35 -8.62 1.76
CA ALA A 22 -8.63 -9.21 0.63
C ALA A 22 -7.99 -8.10 -0.20
N GLN A 23 -6.86 -8.37 -0.83
CA GLN A 23 -6.14 -7.39 -1.64
C GLN A 23 -5.55 -8.04 -2.89
N GLU A 24 -5.58 -7.28 -3.99
CA GLU A 24 -4.81 -7.54 -5.19
C GLU A 24 -3.90 -6.36 -5.49
N VAL A 25 -2.64 -6.65 -5.79
CA VAL A 25 -1.63 -5.66 -6.17
C VAL A 25 -0.96 -6.09 -7.46
N THR A 26 -0.83 -5.16 -8.41
CA THR A 26 -0.10 -5.39 -9.67
C THR A 26 1.03 -4.39 -9.79
N PHE A 27 2.21 -4.91 -10.11
CA PHE A 27 3.36 -4.15 -10.56
C PHE A 27 3.69 -4.53 -12.00
N ASN A 28 3.81 -3.57 -12.89
CA ASN A 28 4.31 -3.78 -14.26
C ASN A 28 5.19 -2.61 -14.71
N HIS A 29 5.81 -2.70 -15.89
CA HIS A 29 6.60 -1.62 -16.46
C HIS A 29 6.52 -1.65 -17.99
N ASP A 30 6.83 -0.52 -18.62
CA ASP A 30 6.94 -0.41 -20.08
C ASP A 30 8.41 -0.34 -20.56
N GLY A 31 9.37 -0.56 -19.66
CA GLY A 31 10.80 -0.57 -19.96
C GLY A 31 11.53 0.72 -19.59
N ARG A 32 10.80 1.79 -19.23
CA ARG A 32 11.35 3.01 -18.64
C ARG A 32 11.67 2.81 -17.14
N PRO A 33 12.44 3.73 -16.50
CA PRO A 33 12.89 3.55 -15.11
C PRO A 33 11.79 3.89 -14.08
N PHE A 34 10.65 3.22 -14.19
CA PHE A 34 9.57 3.23 -13.22
C PHE A 34 8.73 1.94 -13.32
N LEU A 35 7.98 1.64 -12.27
CA LEU A 35 6.93 0.63 -12.27
C LEU A 35 5.57 1.32 -12.23
N ASN A 36 4.63 0.86 -13.05
CA ASN A 36 3.22 1.11 -12.81
C ASN A 36 2.76 0.25 -11.63
N TYR A 37 1.94 0.84 -10.78
CA TYR A 37 1.42 0.22 -9.59
C TYR A 37 -0.10 0.41 -9.53
N PHE A 38 -0.82 -0.67 -9.24
CA PHE A 38 -2.24 -0.62 -8.90
C PHE A 38 -2.51 -1.58 -7.75
N SER A 39 -3.31 -1.13 -6.79
CA SER A 39 -3.77 -1.90 -5.64
C SER A 39 -5.25 -1.66 -5.44
N ARG A 40 -5.97 -2.74 -5.18
CA ARG A 40 -7.39 -2.72 -4.83
C ARG A 40 -7.65 -3.71 -3.72
N SER A 41 -8.52 -3.35 -2.79
CA SER A 41 -8.92 -4.21 -1.69
C SER A 41 -10.44 -4.35 -1.56
N TRP A 42 -10.85 -5.34 -0.77
CA TRP A 42 -12.23 -5.63 -0.43
C TRP A 42 -12.30 -5.97 1.04
N ILE A 43 -13.29 -5.41 1.75
CA ILE A 43 -13.55 -5.79 3.14
C ILE A 43 -14.22 -7.17 3.14
N ILE A 44 -13.76 -8.05 4.02
CA ILE A 44 -14.24 -9.44 4.13
C ILE A 44 -14.73 -9.74 5.55
N ASN A 45 -15.62 -10.73 5.68
CA ASN A 45 -15.99 -11.33 6.98
C ASN A 45 -15.04 -12.48 7.36
N ASP A 46 -15.29 -13.10 8.51
CA ASP A 46 -14.50 -14.22 9.05
C ASP A 46 -14.57 -15.47 8.14
N GLU A 47 -15.63 -15.61 7.34
CA GLU A 47 -15.78 -16.64 6.32
C GLU A 47 -15.05 -16.33 5.00
N ASN A 48 -14.40 -15.15 4.90
CA ASN A 48 -13.71 -14.63 3.71
C ASN A 48 -14.61 -14.23 2.54
N GLU A 49 -15.90 -14.01 2.81
CA GLU A 49 -16.84 -13.46 1.84
C GLU A 49 -16.63 -11.96 1.69
N ILE A 50 -16.69 -11.46 0.45
CA ILE A 50 -16.57 -10.04 0.16
C ILE A 50 -17.83 -9.31 0.63
N LEU A 51 -17.68 -8.41 1.59
CA LEU A 51 -18.75 -7.56 2.09
C LEU A 51 -18.94 -6.32 1.20
N ARG A 52 -17.83 -5.68 0.81
CA ARG A 52 -17.83 -4.48 -0.05
C ARG A 52 -16.42 -4.16 -0.58
N PRO A 53 -16.30 -3.31 -1.63
CA PRO A 53 -15.04 -2.71 -2.01
C PRO A 53 -14.38 -1.93 -0.85
N GLY A 54 -13.06 -1.99 -0.81
CA GLY A 54 -12.19 -1.30 0.14
C GLY A 54 -11.44 -0.13 -0.51
N ALA A 55 -10.21 0.08 -0.05
CA ALA A 55 -9.32 1.11 -0.58
C ALA A 55 -8.83 0.73 -1.98
N SER A 56 -8.52 1.73 -2.80
CA SER A 56 -7.80 1.53 -4.05
C SER A 56 -6.81 2.65 -4.25
N GLU A 57 -5.61 2.29 -4.68
CA GLU A 57 -4.54 3.23 -4.96
C GLU A 57 -3.81 2.85 -6.24
N VAL A 58 -3.34 3.86 -6.96
CA VAL A 58 -2.65 3.72 -8.24
C VAL A 58 -1.50 4.71 -8.30
N GLY A 59 -0.44 4.36 -9.03
CA GLY A 59 0.64 5.31 -9.24
C GLY A 59 1.91 4.73 -9.82
N PHE A 60 3.02 5.39 -9.52
CA PHE A 60 4.33 5.06 -10.09
C PHE A 60 5.39 4.93 -9.01
N TRP A 61 6.17 3.85 -9.10
CA TRP A 61 7.35 3.63 -8.27
C TRP A 61 8.58 3.91 -9.12
N ARG A 62 9.47 4.79 -8.65
CA ARG A 62 10.59 5.33 -9.42
C ARG A 62 11.89 5.02 -8.68
N PRO A 63 12.55 3.91 -8.99
CA PRO A 63 13.89 3.62 -8.48
C PRO A 63 14.89 4.69 -8.95
N LYS A 64 15.80 5.08 -8.06
CA LYS A 64 16.85 6.05 -8.28
C LYS A 64 18.22 5.46 -7.93
N GLU A 65 19.26 6.25 -8.14
CA GLU A 65 20.60 5.92 -7.67
C GLU A 65 20.63 5.77 -6.15
N ASN A 66 21.70 5.16 -5.63
CA ASN A 66 21.92 4.97 -4.19
C ASN A 66 20.75 4.29 -3.46
N LYS A 67 20.09 3.32 -4.13
CA LYS A 67 18.96 2.55 -3.59
C LYS A 67 17.74 3.41 -3.20
N THR A 68 17.68 4.66 -3.65
CA THR A 68 16.57 5.56 -3.34
C THR A 68 15.34 5.17 -4.15
N LEU A 69 14.17 5.31 -3.55
CA LEU A 69 12.88 5.03 -4.16
C LEU A 69 11.92 6.19 -3.92
N GLU A 70 11.40 6.75 -5.00
CA GLU A 70 10.29 7.72 -4.96
C GLU A 70 9.01 7.00 -5.39
N VAL A 71 7.90 7.22 -4.68
CA VAL A 71 6.60 6.69 -5.08
C VAL A 71 5.56 7.80 -5.07
N VAL A 72 4.78 7.89 -6.15
CA VAL A 72 3.66 8.84 -6.26
C VAL A 72 2.37 8.05 -6.39
N LEU A 73 1.42 8.30 -5.50
CA LEU A 73 0.16 7.55 -5.42
C LEU A 73 -1.04 8.48 -5.46
N ALA A 74 -2.13 8.01 -6.05
CA ALA A 74 -3.46 8.58 -5.96
C ALA A 74 -4.43 7.54 -5.41
N HIS A 75 -5.32 7.98 -4.52
CA HIS A 75 -6.26 7.15 -3.78
C HIS A 75 -7.70 7.43 -4.19
N ASN A 76 -8.55 6.39 -4.20
CA ASN A 76 -9.98 6.54 -4.47
C ASN A 76 -10.72 7.42 -3.43
N THR A 77 -10.09 7.71 -2.29
CA THR A 77 -10.60 8.58 -1.23
C THR A 77 -10.32 10.08 -1.44
N GLY A 78 -9.69 10.46 -2.56
CA GLY A 78 -9.39 11.86 -2.88
C GLY A 78 -8.08 12.37 -2.26
N ILE A 79 -7.14 11.47 -2.00
CA ILE A 79 -5.79 11.79 -1.49
C ILE A 79 -4.78 11.49 -2.60
N SER A 80 -3.74 12.32 -2.74
CA SER A 80 -2.54 11.99 -3.50
C SER A 80 -1.30 12.20 -2.65
N GLU A 81 -0.35 11.28 -2.72
CA GLU A 81 0.79 11.22 -1.80
C GLU A 81 2.10 11.01 -2.55
N GLY A 82 3.13 11.73 -2.12
CA GLY A 82 4.52 11.47 -2.45
C GLY A 82 5.20 10.73 -1.29
N TRP A 83 5.96 9.71 -1.63
CA TRP A 83 6.69 8.85 -0.71
C TRP A 83 8.15 8.78 -1.11
N VAL A 84 9.04 8.78 -0.13
CA VAL A 84 10.49 8.65 -0.36
C VAL A 84 11.04 7.59 0.59
N GLY A 85 11.98 6.79 0.12
CA GLY A 85 12.70 5.87 0.96
C GLY A 85 13.75 5.06 0.23
N VAL A 86 13.98 3.85 0.70
CA VAL A 86 15.09 3.01 0.24
C VAL A 86 14.65 1.56 -0.02
N HIS A 87 15.33 0.92 -0.95
CA HIS A 87 15.21 -0.51 -1.19
C HIS A 87 16.55 -1.23 -0.90
N ASP A 88 16.52 -2.30 -0.11
CA ASP A 88 17.69 -3.15 0.13
C ASP A 88 17.34 -4.61 -0.09
N GLY A 89 17.76 -5.14 -1.24
CA GLY A 89 17.37 -6.47 -1.70
C GLY A 89 15.84 -6.64 -1.71
N PRO A 90 15.28 -7.60 -0.95
CA PRO A 90 13.84 -7.85 -0.90
C PRO A 90 13.05 -6.92 0.03
N LYS A 91 13.70 -6.00 0.76
CA LYS A 91 13.08 -5.09 1.72
C LYS A 91 12.97 -3.68 1.16
N ILE A 92 11.83 -3.02 1.39
CA ILE A 92 11.61 -1.62 1.02
C ILE A 92 11.01 -0.88 2.20
N GLN A 93 11.52 0.31 2.49
CA GLN A 93 10.97 1.21 3.50
C GLN A 93 10.69 2.55 2.84
N LEU A 94 9.50 3.09 3.06
CA LEU A 94 9.05 4.38 2.57
C LEU A 94 8.49 5.21 3.73
N ALA A 95 8.74 6.51 3.69
CA ALA A 95 8.05 7.49 4.50
C ALA A 95 7.28 8.44 3.59
N MET A 96 6.10 8.87 4.04
CA MET A 96 5.34 9.91 3.35
C MET A 96 6.13 11.22 3.42
N ASP A 97 6.35 11.84 2.26
CA ASP A 97 7.02 13.15 2.16
C ASP A 97 5.99 14.28 2.13
N GLN A 98 5.02 14.16 1.23
CA GLN A 98 3.97 15.17 1.03
C GLN A 98 2.65 14.53 0.62
N GLY A 99 1.55 15.21 0.91
CA GLY A 99 0.22 14.80 0.51
C GLY A 99 -0.64 15.99 0.09
N TYR A 100 -1.60 15.71 -0.79
CA TYR A 100 -2.73 16.58 -1.07
C TYR A 100 -4.00 15.82 -0.73
N SER A 101 -4.93 16.50 -0.07
CA SER A 101 -6.25 15.99 0.26
C SER A 101 -7.31 16.88 -0.40
N ALA A 102 -8.24 16.28 -1.14
CA ALA A 102 -9.41 16.97 -1.61
C ALA A 102 -10.25 17.51 -0.42
N PRO A 103 -11.08 18.55 -0.62
CA PRO A 103 -11.85 19.16 0.48
C PRO A 103 -12.71 18.21 1.30
N SER A 104 -13.15 17.08 0.72
CA SER A 104 -13.96 16.06 1.38
C SER A 104 -13.17 14.87 1.94
N ALA A 105 -11.84 14.84 1.73
CA ALA A 105 -11.01 13.72 2.13
C ALA A 105 -10.62 13.82 3.61
N LYS A 106 -10.53 12.66 4.27
CA LYS A 106 -9.87 12.57 5.58
C LYS A 106 -8.38 12.78 5.40
N ILE A 107 -7.78 13.60 6.25
CA ILE A 107 -6.39 14.03 6.08
C ILE A 107 -5.46 13.00 6.73
N VAL A 108 -4.55 12.44 5.93
CA VAL A 108 -3.39 11.69 6.39
C VAL A 108 -2.22 12.66 6.52
N THR A 109 -1.64 12.77 7.71
CA THR A 109 -0.58 13.73 8.01
C THR A 109 0.82 13.11 7.99
N ALA A 110 0.93 11.80 8.17
CA ALA A 110 2.18 11.06 8.02
C ALA A 110 1.90 9.58 7.75
N GLY A 111 2.88 8.91 7.18
CA GLY A 111 2.81 7.48 6.93
C GLY A 111 4.18 6.82 6.81
N GLN A 112 4.25 5.54 7.16
CA GLN A 112 5.41 4.68 6.91
C GLN A 112 4.96 3.37 6.30
N ARG A 113 5.56 2.98 5.17
CA ARG A 113 5.28 1.70 4.52
C ARG A 113 6.51 0.82 4.57
N LEU A 114 6.33 -0.43 4.98
CA LEU A 114 7.35 -1.47 4.94
C LEU A 114 6.87 -2.58 4.00
N TYR A 115 7.70 -2.95 3.03
CA TYR A 115 7.48 -4.12 2.19
C TYR A 115 8.63 -5.11 2.35
N GLY A 116 8.32 -6.40 2.29
CA GLY A 116 9.30 -7.47 2.36
C GLY A 116 8.89 -8.67 1.52
N LEU A 117 9.81 -9.21 0.71
CA LEU A 117 9.62 -10.51 0.07
C LEU A 117 10.19 -11.61 0.98
N VAL A 118 9.31 -12.44 1.55
CA VAL A 118 9.65 -13.52 2.48
C VAL A 118 9.01 -14.80 2.00
N GLU A 119 9.81 -15.85 1.78
CA GLU A 119 9.34 -17.17 1.30
C GLU A 119 8.47 -17.08 0.03
N GLY A 120 8.76 -16.11 -0.85
CA GLY A 120 8.01 -15.90 -2.08
C GLY A 120 6.69 -15.12 -1.93
N GLN A 121 6.32 -14.72 -0.71
CA GLN A 121 5.17 -13.87 -0.42
C GLN A 121 5.60 -12.41 -0.23
N LEU A 122 4.79 -11.49 -0.74
CA LEU A 122 4.94 -10.06 -0.54
C LEU A 122 4.21 -9.65 0.75
N PHE A 123 4.98 -9.32 1.77
CA PHE A 123 4.49 -8.70 2.99
C PHE A 123 4.46 -7.19 2.85
N PHE A 124 3.44 -6.57 3.45
CA PHE A 124 3.25 -5.14 3.53
C PHE A 124 2.76 -4.77 4.92
N ALA A 125 3.28 -3.68 5.47
CA ALA A 125 2.76 -3.00 6.65
C ALA A 125 2.71 -1.49 6.38
N TYR A 126 1.67 -0.84 6.89
CA TYR A 126 1.47 0.59 6.80
C TYR A 126 1.07 1.15 8.15
N ASP A 127 1.91 2.06 8.63
CA ASP A 127 1.64 2.89 9.79
C ASP A 127 1.15 4.26 9.32
N MET A 128 0.12 4.78 9.98
CA MET A 128 -0.58 5.99 9.58
C MET A 128 -0.70 6.96 10.75
N ALA A 129 -0.56 8.26 10.48
CA ALA A 129 -1.02 9.34 11.34
C ALA A 129 -2.17 10.06 10.62
N ALA A 130 -3.37 9.99 11.19
CA ALA A 130 -4.57 10.61 10.64
C ALA A 130 -5.59 10.87 11.76
N GLU A 131 -6.58 11.73 11.50
CA GLU A 131 -7.72 11.96 12.41
C GLU A 131 -7.29 12.31 13.87
N GLY A 132 -6.20 13.08 14.02
CA GLY A 132 -5.66 13.51 15.31
C GLY A 132 -4.78 12.47 16.02
N GLN A 133 -4.59 11.29 15.44
CA GLN A 133 -3.71 10.25 15.97
C GLN A 133 -2.26 10.43 15.52
N THR A 134 -1.32 10.07 16.40
CA THR A 134 0.11 9.96 16.04
C THR A 134 0.37 8.73 15.18
N LEU A 135 1.50 8.73 14.48
CA LEU A 135 1.94 7.61 13.63
C LEU A 135 1.93 6.29 14.42
N GLN A 136 1.13 5.33 13.96
CA GLN A 136 0.98 4.01 14.55
C GLN A 136 0.49 3.01 13.52
N ALA A 137 0.53 1.72 13.86
CA ALA A 137 0.06 0.64 13.00
C ALA A 137 -1.36 0.90 12.49
N HIS A 138 -1.57 0.67 11.19
CA HIS A 138 -2.89 0.74 10.58
C HIS A 138 -3.27 -0.57 9.89
N ILE A 139 -2.47 -1.03 8.93
CA ILE A 139 -2.76 -2.26 8.19
C ILE A 139 -1.50 -3.07 7.92
N TRP A 140 -1.67 -4.38 7.77
CA TRP A 140 -0.65 -5.28 7.23
C TRP A 140 -1.28 -6.35 6.37
N SER A 141 -0.53 -6.94 5.45
CA SER A 141 -0.98 -8.03 4.58
C SER A 141 0.16 -8.96 4.16
N SER A 142 -0.20 -10.19 3.82
CA SER A 142 0.68 -11.12 3.08
C SER A 142 0.01 -11.52 1.77
N LEU A 143 0.76 -11.39 0.67
CA LEU A 143 0.25 -11.58 -0.68
C LEU A 143 1.09 -12.63 -1.42
N GLU A 144 0.43 -13.64 -1.95
CA GLU A 144 1.05 -14.65 -2.80
C GLU A 144 1.15 -14.16 -4.24
N ARG A 145 2.27 -14.46 -4.87
CA ARG A 145 2.44 -14.22 -6.31
C ARG A 145 1.47 -15.10 -7.09
N GLN A 146 0.73 -14.48 -8.00
CA GLN A 146 -0.13 -15.21 -8.93
C GLN A 146 0.72 -15.69 -10.12
N SER A 147 0.61 -16.96 -10.47
CA SER A 147 1.11 -17.46 -11.76
C SER A 147 0.33 -16.76 -12.88
N GLY A 148 1.02 -16.25 -13.90
CA GLY A 148 0.36 -15.52 -14.99
C GLY A 148 -0.75 -16.34 -15.65
N GLU A 149 -1.88 -15.70 -15.89
CA GLU A 149 -2.84 -16.13 -16.92
C GLU A 149 -2.30 -15.77 -18.31
#